data_AF-A0A0M5MJK1-F1
#
_entry.id   AF-A0A0M5MJK1-F1
#
_cell.length_a   1.000
_cell.length_b   1.000
_cell.length_c   1.000
_cell.angle_alpha   90.00
_cell.angle_beta   90.00
_cell.angle_gamma   90.00
#
_symmetry.space_group_name_H-M   'P 1'
#
loop_
_entity.id
_entity.type
_entity.pdbx_description
1 polymer ?
#
loop_
_entity_poly.entity_id
_entity_poly.type
_entity_poly.pdbx_seq_one_letter_code
_entity_poly.pdbx_strand_id
1 'polypeptide(L)'
;MLNLLKQSAFASVLLVLASTSFATTWTAGSSHKGKVTVPIEGGPVISWQCNGKSYQLTGPWGNDLSMDSCQSLVTRIGKISYYKNTAGKAWTAKSKELTECNEVAR
;
A
#
# COMPACT_ATOMS: atom_id res chain seq x y z
N MET A 1 41.75 -7.40 50.31
CA MET A 1 41.58 -6.09 49.64
C MET A 1 41.20 -6.36 48.20
N LEU A 2 40.02 -5.89 47.82
CA LEU A 2 39.34 -6.04 46.53
C LEU A 2 40.12 -5.29 45.42
N ASN A 3 40.18 -5.81 44.19
CA ASN A 3 40.10 -5.06 42.93
C ASN A 3 40.26 -6.00 41.72
N LEU A 4 39.16 -6.59 41.22
CA LEU A 4 38.25 -6.04 40.21
C LEU A 4 38.79 -6.22 38.77
N LEU A 5 38.42 -7.37 38.19
CA LEU A 5 38.46 -7.66 36.76
C LEU A 5 37.75 -6.53 35.99
N LYS A 6 38.50 -5.77 35.19
CA LYS A 6 37.95 -4.76 34.29
C LYS A 6 37.63 -5.43 32.96
N GLN A 7 36.51 -6.14 32.89
CA GLN A 7 35.92 -6.60 31.63
C GLN A 7 35.32 -5.39 30.92
N SER A 8 36.01 -4.88 29.89
CA SER A 8 35.48 -3.86 28.99
C SER A 8 34.42 -4.48 28.08
N ALA A 9 33.17 -4.48 28.54
CA ALA A 9 32.02 -4.83 27.72
C ALA A 9 31.74 -3.69 26.73
N PHE A 10 32.13 -3.88 25.47
CA PHE A 10 31.64 -3.07 24.36
C PHE A 10 30.18 -3.44 24.11
N ALA A 11 29.25 -2.74 24.76
CA ALA A 11 27.83 -2.84 24.47
C ALA A 11 27.52 -2.06 23.18
N SER A 12 27.69 -2.71 22.03
CA SER A 12 27.15 -2.22 20.76
C SER A 12 25.63 -2.30 20.80
N VAL A 13 24.97 -1.20 21.16
CA VAL A 13 23.51 -1.06 21.09
C VAL A 13 23.12 -0.99 19.62
N LEU A 14 22.62 -2.10 19.08
CA LEU A 14 22.03 -2.18 17.75
C LEU A 14 20.63 -1.55 17.81
N LEU A 15 20.51 -0.28 17.42
CA LEU A 15 19.22 0.41 17.34
C LEU A 15 18.45 -0.15 16.12
N VAL A 16 17.58 -1.13 16.34
CA VAL A 16 16.66 -1.61 15.31
C VAL A 16 15.60 -0.53 15.09
N LEU A 17 15.77 0.29 14.06
CA LEU A 17 14.75 1.21 13.55
C LEU A 17 13.60 0.38 12.98
N ALA A 18 12.66 -0.03 13.84
CA ALA A 18 11.39 -0.56 13.39
C ALA A 18 10.67 0.57 12.65
N SER A 19 10.65 0.52 11.31
CA SER A 19 9.85 1.42 10.48
C SER A 19 8.38 1.21 10.84
N THR A 20 7.82 2.10 11.66
CA THR A 20 6.38 2.15 11.95
C THR A 20 5.66 2.56 10.67
N SER A 21 5.38 1.60 9.79
CA SER A 21 4.52 1.81 8.64
C SER A 21 3.10 2.04 9.16
N PHE A 22 2.69 3.30 9.24
CA PHE A 22 1.31 3.64 9.57
C PHE A 22 0.37 3.02 8.54
N ALA A 23 -0.75 2.48 9.01
CA ALA A 23 -1.76 1.92 8.11
C ALA A 23 -2.36 3.05 7.27
N THR A 24 -2.24 2.95 5.96
CA THR A 24 -2.87 3.86 5.00
C THR A 24 -4.07 3.18 4.39
N THR A 25 -5.17 3.92 4.23
CA THR A 25 -6.32 3.46 3.46
C THR A 25 -6.23 3.98 2.05
N TRP A 26 -6.19 3.06 1.10
CA TRP A 26 -6.19 3.32 -0.32
C TRP A 26 -7.60 3.16 -0.87
N THR A 27 -7.99 4.04 -1.79
CA THR A 27 -9.35 4.13 -2.31
C THR A 27 -9.34 4.28 -3.84
N ALA A 28 -10.08 3.42 -4.52
CA ALA A 28 -10.31 3.49 -5.97
C ALA A 28 -11.80 3.76 -6.28
N GLY A 29 -12.08 4.64 -7.24
CA GLY A 29 -13.44 4.90 -7.70
C GLY A 29 -13.88 3.89 -8.77
N SER A 30 -14.83 3.00 -8.45
CA SER A 30 -15.40 2.06 -9.41
C SER A 30 -16.86 1.77 -9.07
N SER A 31 -17.65 1.46 -10.10
CA SER A 31 -19.07 1.09 -10.00
C SER A 31 -19.28 -0.39 -9.64
N HIS A 32 -18.21 -1.19 -9.58
CA HIS A 32 -18.29 -2.62 -9.31
C HIS A 32 -18.57 -2.91 -7.82
N LYS A 33 -19.44 -3.88 -7.54
CA LYS A 33 -19.86 -4.30 -6.20
C LYS A 33 -19.25 -5.65 -5.85
N GLY A 34 -18.79 -5.84 -4.61
CA GLY A 34 -18.27 -7.12 -4.14
C GLY A 34 -16.98 -7.01 -3.35
N LYS A 35 -16.17 -8.07 -3.43
CA LYS A 35 -14.82 -8.14 -2.86
C LYS A 35 -13.89 -8.62 -3.96
N VAL A 36 -12.78 -7.92 -4.15
CA VAL A 36 -11.81 -8.28 -5.18
C VAL A 36 -10.49 -8.61 -4.54
N THR A 37 -10.06 -9.83 -4.80
CA THR A 37 -8.80 -10.36 -4.29
C THR A 37 -7.75 -10.22 -5.36
N VAL A 38 -6.68 -9.50 -5.02
CA VAL A 38 -5.56 -9.19 -5.91
C VAL A 38 -4.30 -9.79 -5.29
N PRO A 39 -3.63 -10.74 -5.96
CA PRO A 39 -2.29 -11.14 -5.56
C PRO A 39 -1.33 -9.99 -5.88
N ILE A 40 -0.49 -9.64 -4.91
CA ILE A 40 0.69 -8.81 -5.17
C ILE A 40 1.83 -9.77 -5.51
N GLU A 41 2.57 -9.51 -6.58
CA GLU A 41 3.71 -10.34 -6.94
C GLU A 41 4.75 -10.35 -5.81
N GLY A 42 5.08 -11.53 -5.29
CA GLY A 42 5.98 -11.69 -4.14
C GLY A 42 5.42 -11.23 -2.78
N GLY A 43 4.14 -10.85 -2.70
CA GLY A 43 3.51 -10.27 -1.51
C GLY A 43 2.27 -11.02 -1.03
N PRO A 44 1.65 -10.54 0.07
CA PRO A 44 0.40 -11.11 0.55
C PRO A 44 -0.73 -10.86 -0.45
N VAL A 45 -1.70 -11.77 -0.45
CA VAL A 45 -2.94 -11.60 -1.19
C VAL A 45 -3.77 -10.49 -0.52
N ILE A 46 -4.00 -9.39 -1.23
CA ILE A 46 -4.77 -8.24 -0.73
C ILE A 46 -6.23 -8.33 -1.17
N SER A 47 -7.13 -7.88 -0.31
CA SER A 47 -8.56 -7.88 -0.56
C SER A 47 -9.11 -6.45 -0.53
N TRP A 48 -9.57 -5.98 -1.67
CA TRP A 48 -10.29 -4.73 -1.77
C TRP A 48 -11.77 -4.95 -1.45
N GLN A 49 -12.31 -4.10 -0.58
CA GLN A 49 -13.72 -4.11 -0.20
C GLN A 49 -14.48 -3.06 -0.99
N CYS A 50 -15.59 -3.45 -1.63
CA CYS A 50 -16.27 -2.63 -2.63
C CYS A 50 -17.73 -2.41 -2.25
N ASN A 51 -18.10 -1.16 -2.07
CA ASN A 51 -19.47 -0.76 -1.71
C ASN A 51 -20.30 -0.28 -2.92
N GLY A 52 -19.82 -0.51 -4.15
CA GLY A 52 -20.46 -0.06 -5.40
C GLY A 52 -20.26 1.41 -5.74
N LYS A 53 -19.48 2.15 -4.94
CA LYS A 53 -19.01 3.51 -5.25
C LYS A 53 -17.49 3.63 -5.18
N SER A 54 -16.89 2.88 -4.27
CA SER A 54 -15.45 2.83 -4.09
C SER A 54 -14.97 1.48 -3.60
N TYR A 55 -13.72 1.22 -3.94
CA TYR A 55 -12.89 0.12 -3.48
C TYR A 55 -11.98 0.65 -2.39
N GLN A 56 -11.90 -0.03 -1.25
CA GLN A 56 -11.03 0.37 -0.15
C GLN A 56 -10.14 -0.78 0.30
N LEU A 57 -8.90 -0.43 0.64
CA LEU A 57 -7.89 -1.34 1.17
C LEU A 57 -7.09 -0.60 2.25
N THR A 58 -7.04 -1.13 3.46
CA THR A 58 -6.30 -0.55 4.59
C THR A 58 -5.16 -1.48 5.01
N GLY A 59 -3.98 -0.93 5.23
CA GLY A 59 -2.80 -1.71 5.63
C GLY A 59 -1.50 -0.92 5.49
N PRO A 60 -0.34 -1.55 5.74
CA PRO A 60 0.97 -0.91 5.76
C PRO A 60 1.52 -0.68 4.33
N TRP A 61 0.70 -0.12 3.43
CA TRP A 61 1.01 0.00 1.99
C TRP A 61 1.91 1.20 1.65
N GLY A 62 2.24 2.02 2.65
CA GLY A 62 3.04 3.23 2.46
C GLY A 62 2.22 4.43 1.98
N ASN A 63 2.93 5.56 1.84
CA ASN A 63 2.31 6.86 1.58
C ASN A 63 2.21 7.19 0.08
N ASP A 64 2.97 6.51 -0.77
CA ASP A 64 2.94 6.71 -2.21
C ASP A 64 1.98 5.72 -2.89
N LEU A 65 1.40 6.14 -4.02
CA LEU A 65 0.55 5.27 -4.82
C LEU A 65 1.42 4.38 -5.72
N SER A 66 0.98 3.12 -5.91
CA SER A 66 1.69 2.13 -6.73
C SER A 66 0.97 1.90 -8.06
N MET A 67 1.71 1.98 -9.16
CA MET A 67 1.19 1.67 -10.51
C MET A 67 0.82 0.19 -10.60
N ASP A 68 1.71 -0.70 -10.14
CA ASP A 68 1.50 -2.15 -10.17
C ASP A 68 0.23 -2.55 -9.40
N SER A 69 0.01 -1.96 -8.22
CA SER A 69 -1.21 -2.22 -7.44
C SER A 69 -2.46 -1.69 -8.15
N CYS A 70 -2.36 -0.56 -8.86
CA CYS A 70 -3.46 0.03 -9.61
C CYS A 70 -3.82 -0.85 -10.82
N GLN A 71 -2.82 -1.23 -11.61
CA GLN A 71 -2.96 -2.11 -12.78
C GLN A 71 -3.48 -3.50 -12.42
N SER A 72 -2.97 -4.08 -11.33
CA SER A 72 -3.47 -5.35 -10.81
C SER A 72 -4.94 -5.30 -10.35
N LEU A 73 -5.41 -4.12 -9.94
CA LEU A 73 -6.82 -3.90 -9.60
C LEU A 73 -7.67 -3.74 -10.88
N VAL A 74 -7.30 -2.85 -11.81
CA VAL A 74 -8.13 -2.55 -12.98
C VAL A 74 -8.23 -3.70 -14.00
N THR A 75 -7.24 -4.60 -14.04
CA THR A 75 -7.31 -5.85 -14.82
C THR A 75 -8.43 -6.78 -14.34
N ARG A 76 -8.91 -6.61 -13.10
CA ARG A 76 -9.96 -7.43 -12.49
C ARG A 76 -11.31 -6.72 -12.47
N ILE A 77 -11.32 -5.39 -12.31
CA ILE A 77 -12.55 -4.63 -12.04
C ILE A 77 -12.93 -3.65 -13.15
N GLY A 78 -12.11 -3.55 -14.19
CA GLY A 78 -12.21 -2.53 -15.22
C GLY A 78 -11.66 -1.18 -14.78
N LYS A 79 -11.93 -0.16 -15.59
CA LYS A 79 -11.40 1.20 -15.38
C LYS A 79 -11.92 1.83 -14.09
N ILE A 80 -11.05 2.60 -13.44
CA ILE A 80 -11.34 3.37 -12.23
C ILE A 80 -11.35 4.88 -12.52
N SER A 81 -12.14 5.64 -11.78
CA SER A 81 -12.29 7.10 -11.95
C SER A 81 -11.32 7.94 -11.09
N TYR A 82 -10.75 7.33 -10.05
CA TYR A 82 -9.70 7.92 -9.23
C TYR A 82 -8.96 6.83 -8.46
N TYR A 83 -7.75 7.15 -8.00
CA TYR A 83 -6.94 6.32 -7.11
C TYR A 83 -6.24 7.20 -6.08
N LYS A 84 -6.48 6.99 -4.79
CA LYS A 84 -5.94 7.88 -3.73
C LYS A 84 -5.67 7.14 -2.44
N ASN A 85 -4.96 7.78 -1.52
CA ASN A 85 -4.77 7.25 -0.18
C ASN A 85 -4.99 8.31 0.90
N THR A 86 -5.07 7.87 2.16
CA THR A 86 -5.20 8.75 3.33
C THR A 86 -3.94 9.56 3.65
N ALA A 87 -2.82 9.30 2.98
CA ALA A 87 -1.62 10.12 3.07
C ALA A 87 -1.68 11.38 2.18
N GLY A 88 -2.78 11.58 1.43
CA GLY A 88 -3.03 12.76 0.62
C GLY A 88 -2.59 12.65 -0.84
N LYS A 89 -2.05 11.51 -1.26
CA LYS A 89 -1.74 11.26 -2.68
C LYS A 89 -3.02 10.90 -3.45
N ALA A 90 -3.15 11.43 -4.65
CA ALA A 90 -4.29 11.16 -5.51
C ALA A 90 -3.93 11.23 -7.00
N TRP A 91 -4.38 10.24 -7.76
CA TRP A 91 -4.49 10.25 -9.21
C TRP A 91 -5.97 10.41 -9.57
N THR A 92 -6.25 11.43 -10.39
CA THR A 92 -7.60 11.83 -10.80
C THR A 92 -7.78 11.61 -12.29
N ALA A 93 -8.98 11.83 -12.82
CA ALA A 93 -9.27 11.73 -14.26
C ALA A 93 -8.36 12.59 -15.17
N LYS A 94 -7.67 13.59 -14.62
CA LYS A 94 -6.72 14.45 -15.35
C LYS A 94 -5.25 14.03 -15.20
N SER A 95 -4.97 13.04 -14.34
CA SER A 95 -3.62 12.58 -14.03
C SER A 95 -3.16 11.57 -15.08
N LYS A 96 -1.95 11.74 -15.60
CA LYS A 96 -1.35 10.80 -16.56
C LYS A 96 -1.25 9.39 -15.96
N GLU A 97 -0.96 9.32 -14.66
CA GLU A 97 -0.84 8.07 -13.90
C GLU A 97 -2.16 7.30 -13.85
N LEU A 98 -3.29 7.99 -13.77
CA LEU A 98 -4.59 7.31 -13.81
C LEU A 98 -4.89 6.80 -15.22
N THR A 99 -4.53 7.57 -16.25
CA THR A 99 -4.64 7.12 -17.64
C THR A 99 -3.83 5.85 -17.85
N GLU A 100 -2.55 5.87 -17.48
CA GLU A 100 -1.61 4.74 -17.59
C GLU A 100 -2.08 3.52 -16.78
N CYS A 101 -2.59 3.73 -15.56
CA CYS A 101 -3.17 2.64 -14.79
C CYS A 101 -4.34 1.98 -15.53
N ASN A 102 -5.23 2.77 -16.14
CA ASN A 102 -6.43 2.28 -16.81
C ASN A 102 -6.18 1.66 -18.21
N GLU A 103 -4.97 1.75 -18.75
CA GLU A 103 -4.63 1.19 -20.08
C GLU A 103 -4.75 -0.34 -20.13
N VAL A 104 -4.51 -1.01 -19.00
CA VAL A 104 -4.56 -2.48 -18.89
C VAL A 104 -5.90 -3.00 -18.35
N ALA A 105 -6.92 -2.14 -18.26
CA ALA A 105 -8.24 -2.53 -17.77
C ALA A 105 -8.91 -3.56 -18.70
N ARG A 106 -9.62 -4.53 -18.10
CA ARG A 106 -10.39 -5.56 -18.82
C ARG A 106 -11.71 -5.02 -19.39
#